data_AF-A0ABD0N2D4-F1
#
_entry.id   AF-A0ABD0N2D4-F1
#
_cell.length_a   1.000
_cell.length_b   1.000
_cell.length_c   1.000
_cell.angle_alpha   90.00
_cell.angle_beta   90.00
_cell.angle_gamma   90.00
#
_symmetry.space_group_name_H-M   'P 1'
#
loop_
_entity.id
_entity.type
_entity.pdbx_description
1 polymer ?
#
loop_
_entity_poly.entity_id
_entity_poly.type
_entity_poly.pdbx_seq_one_letter_code
_entity_poly.pdbx_strand_id
1 'polypeptide(L)' 'YSAWRELCGLSAPVNESDLAGILGNGFLARKLLHLYGTAKNIDVWVGAISEPALAGGRVGPLLACLIARQFRALRDGD' A
#
# COMPACT_ATOMS: atom_id res chain seq x y z
N TYR A 1 -5.76 2.08 -4.79
CA TYR A 1 -4.88 1.70 -3.66
C TYR A 1 -5.67 1.03 -2.53
N SER A 2 -6.68 1.70 -1.97
CA SER A 2 -7.51 1.18 -0.85
C SER A 2 -8.05 -0.23 -1.07
N ALA A 3 -8.65 -0.52 -2.24
CA ALA A 3 -9.18 -1.85 -2.55
C ALA A 3 -8.13 -2.97 -2.50
N TRP A 4 -6.87 -2.67 -2.85
CA TRP A 4 -5.78 -3.64 -2.77
C TRP A 4 -5.31 -3.85 -1.33
N ARG A 5 -5.34 -2.82 -0.48
CA ARG A 5 -5.11 -3.00 0.96
C ARG A 5 -6.20 -3.87 1.59
N GLU A 6 -7.46 -3.62 1.26
CA GLU A 6 -8.59 -4.44 1.71
C GLU A 6 -8.45 -5.90 1.26
N LEU A 7 -8.07 -6.15 -0.01
CA LEU A 7 -7.77 -7.50 -0.53
C LEU A 7 -6.72 -8.24 0.31
N CYS A 8 -5.73 -7.50 0.83
CA CYS A 8 -4.65 -8.01 1.66
C CYS A 8 -4.98 -8.03 3.17
N GLY A 9 -6.21 -7.69 3.57
CA GLY A 9 -6.62 -7.62 4.98
C GLY A 9 -5.96 -6.48 5.76
N LEU A 10 -5.45 -5.47 5.05
CA LEU A 10 -4.81 -4.30 5.61
C LEU A 10 -5.82 -3.15 5.74
N SER A 11 -5.64 -2.28 6.73
CA SER A 11 -6.47 -1.07 6.88
C SER A 11 -6.37 -0.17 5.66
N ALA A 12 -7.50 0.31 5.15
CA ALA A 12 -7.55 1.31 4.08
C ALA A 12 -7.68 2.72 4.68
N PRO A 13 -6.90 3.70 4.20
CA PRO A 13 -7.01 5.07 4.71
C PRO A 13 -8.29 5.74 4.23
N VAL A 14 -9.02 6.39 5.15
CA VAL A 14 -10.20 7.21 4.84
C VAL A 14 -9.92 8.70 4.92
N ASN A 15 -8.88 9.11 5.67
CA ASN A 15 -8.47 10.50 5.84
C ASN A 15 -6.93 10.67 5.78
N GLU A 16 -6.45 11.93 5.86
CA GLU A 16 -5.01 12.26 5.82
C GLU A 16 -4.22 11.62 6.97
N SER A 17 -4.78 11.57 8.17
CA SER A 17 -4.13 10.99 9.34
C SER A 17 -3.89 9.49 9.16
N ASP A 18 -4.88 8.76 8.66
CA ASP A 18 -4.74 7.32 8.39
C ASP A 18 -3.65 7.07 7.33
N LEU A 19 -3.66 7.87 6.25
CA LEU A 19 -2.68 7.73 5.19
C LEU A 19 -1.27 8.07 5.70
N ALA A 20 -1.14 9.13 6.50
CA ALA A 20 0.12 9.49 7.13
C ALA A 20 0.64 8.39 8.07
N GLY A 21 -0.25 7.74 8.83
CA GLY A 21 0.09 6.61 9.68
C GLY A 21 0.56 5.39 8.90
N ILE A 22 -0.11 5.07 7.79
CA ILE A 22 0.28 3.95 6.91
C ILE A 22 1.62 4.21 6.23
N LEU A 23 1.85 5.43 5.72
CA LEU A 23 3.07 5.79 5.01
C LEU A 23 4.23 6.14 5.94
N GLY A 24 3.97 6.37 7.23
CA GLY A 24 4.95 6.91 8.19
C GLY A 24 5.46 8.31 7.81
N ASN A 25 4.73 9.03 6.96
CA ASN A 25 5.18 10.30 6.39
C ASN A 25 3.99 11.23 6.08
N GLY A 26 3.76 12.21 6.96
CA GLY A 26 2.66 13.16 6.83
C GLY A 26 2.78 14.11 5.62
N PHE A 27 3.99 14.53 5.27
CA PHE A 27 4.21 15.37 4.09
C PHE A 27 3.85 14.63 2.80
N LEU A 28 4.27 13.36 2.68
CA LEU A 28 3.93 12.52 1.54
C LEU A 28 2.43 12.26 1.46
N ALA A 29 1.78 11.94 2.58
CA ALA A 29 0.34 11.73 2.63
C ALA A 29 -0.45 12.96 2.15
N ARG A 30 -0.08 14.16 2.63
CA ARG A 30 -0.69 15.41 2.19
C ARG A 30 -0.49 15.66 0.70
N LYS A 31 0.72 15.43 0.18
CA LYS A 31 1.02 15.58 -1.26
C LYS A 31 0.18 14.63 -2.11
N LEU A 32 0.05 13.37 -1.69
CA LEU A 32 -0.77 12.39 -2.41
C LEU A 32 -2.26 12.78 -2.39
N LEU A 33 -2.80 13.19 -1.24
CA LEU A 33 -4.19 13.63 -1.17
C LEU A 33 -4.45 14.92 -1.95
N HIS A 34 -3.48 15.83 -2.02
CA HIS A 34 -3.59 17.01 -2.87
C HIS A 34 -3.71 16.65 -4.35
N LEU A 35 -2.96 15.65 -4.83
CA LEU A 35 -2.97 15.22 -6.23
C LEU A 35 -4.17 14.32 -6.59
N TYR A 36 -4.52 13.39 -5.70
CA TYR A 36 -5.53 12.36 -5.98
C TYR A 36 -6.92 12.68 -5.39
N GLY A 37 -7.04 13.71 -4.55
CA GLY A 37 -8.26 14.12 -3.84
C GLY A 37 -8.67 13.18 -2.70
N THR A 38 -8.69 11.87 -2.95
CA THR A 38 -9.01 10.83 -1.98
C THR A 38 -8.06 9.66 -2.10
N ALA A 39 -7.78 8.98 -0.98
CA ALA A 39 -6.90 7.82 -0.98
C ALA A 39 -7.45 6.63 -1.81
N LYS A 40 -8.76 6.61 -2.07
CA LYS A 40 -9.39 5.62 -2.97
C LYS A 40 -8.87 5.74 -4.41
N ASN A 41 -8.56 6.96 -4.86
CA ASN A 41 -8.11 7.25 -6.22
C ASN A 41 -6.60 7.04 -6.42
N ILE A 42 -5.82 6.82 -5.36
CA ILE A 42 -4.37 6.61 -5.48
C ILE A 42 -4.12 5.34 -6.29
N ASP A 43 -3.31 5.45 -7.33
CA ASP A 43 -2.87 4.31 -8.14
C ASP A 43 -2.16 3.28 -7.26
N VAL A 44 -2.41 1.99 -7.52
CA VAL A 44 -1.85 0.92 -6.69
C VAL A 44 -0.32 0.97 -6.64
N TRP A 45 0.33 1.22 -7.77
CA TRP A 45 1.79 1.31 -7.84
C TRP A 45 2.32 2.43 -6.92
N VAL A 46 1.82 3.65 -7.09
CA VAL A 46 2.25 4.83 -6.32
C VAL A 46 2.02 4.63 -4.83
N GLY A 47 0.84 4.15 -4.44
CA GLY A 47 0.53 3.88 -3.04
C GLY A 47 1.41 2.77 -2.45
N ALA A 48 1.64 1.68 -3.18
CA ALA A 48 2.34 0.52 -2.65
C ALA A 48 3.85 0.74 -2.51
N ILE A 49 4.50 1.48 -3.42
CA ILE A 49 5.93 1.84 -3.29
C ILE A 49 6.18 2.92 -2.22
N SER A 50 5.13 3.65 -1.82
CA SER A 50 5.21 4.69 -0.80
C SER A 50 5.16 4.11 0.63
N GLU A 51 4.76 2.85 0.79
CA GLU A 51 4.72 2.20 2.10
C GLU A 51 6.13 1.90 2.62
N PRO A 52 6.38 2.09 3.93
CA PRO A 52 7.67 1.78 4.53
C PRO A 52 7.98 0.28 4.41
N ALA A 53 9.24 -0.04 4.13
CA ALA A 53 9.68 -1.43 3.99
C ALA A 53 9.54 -2.20 5.31
N LEU A 54 9.14 -3.48 5.21
CA LEU A 54 9.17 -4.40 6.34
C LEU A 54 10.60 -4.70 6.80
N ALA A 55 10.77 -5.06 8.07
CA ALA A 55 12.06 -5.45 8.62
C ALA A 55 12.67 -6.63 7.82
N GLY A 56 13.92 -6.48 7.38
CA GLY A 56 14.60 -7.47 6.53
C GLY A 56 14.14 -7.52 5.07
N GLY A 57 13.14 -6.71 4.69
CA GLY A 57 12.60 -6.62 3.34
C GLY A 57 12.97 -5.33 2.61
N ARG A 58 12.51 -5.21 1.36
CA ARG A 58 12.66 -4.01 0.52
C ARG A 58 11.34 -3.40 0.08
N VAL A 59 10.22 -4.01 0.48
CA VAL A 59 8.87 -3.59 0.10
C VAL A 59 7.99 -3.50 1.34
N GLY A 60 6.98 -2.63 1.28
CA GLY A 60 6.01 -2.48 2.36
C GLY A 60 4.95 -3.59 2.41
N PRO A 61 4.06 -3.56 3.41
CA PRO A 61 3.05 -4.58 3.65
C PRO A 61 2.19 -4.93 2.43
N LEU A 62 1.73 -3.93 1.67
CA LEU A 62 0.88 -4.18 0.51
C LEU A 62 1.62 -4.95 -0.59
N LEU A 63 2.80 -4.49 -1.00
CA LEU A 63 3.61 -5.19 -2.00
C LEU A 63 4.03 -6.58 -1.52
N ALA A 64 4.40 -6.72 -0.25
CA ALA A 64 4.74 -8.03 0.33
C ALA A 64 3.59 -9.04 0.16
N CYS A 65 2.35 -8.64 0.47
CA CYS A 65 1.17 -9.48 0.27
C CYS A 65 0.97 -9.85 -1.22
N LEU A 66 0.97 -8.86 -2.12
CA LEU A 66 0.69 -9.09 -3.55
C LEU A 66 1.75 -9.97 -4.21
N ILE A 67 3.02 -9.67 -3.96
CA ILE A 67 4.16 -10.44 -4.48
C ILE A 67 4.12 -11.86 -3.91
N ALA A 68 3.96 -12.03 -2.60
CA ALA A 68 3.92 -13.36 -1.99
C ALA A 68 2.77 -14.22 -2.51
N ARG A 69 1.58 -13.63 -2.72
CA ARG A 69 0.44 -14.34 -3.32
C ARG A 69 0.77 -14.83 -4.73
N GLN A 70 1.34 -13.95 -5.57
CA GLN A 70 1.68 -14.31 -6.94
C GLN A 70 2.77 -15.39 -7.01
N PHE A 71 3.85 -15.25 -6.25
CA PHE A 71 4.93 -16.23 -6.25
C PHE A 71 4.52 -17.57 -5.65
N ARG A 72 3.63 -17.57 -4.63
CA ARG A 72 3.05 -18.81 -4.10
C ARG A 72 2.18 -19.50 -5.15
N ALA A 73 1.29 -18.77 -5.82
CA ALA A 73 0.44 -19.34 -6.87
C ALA A 73 1.25 -19.94 -8.03
N LEU A 74 2.36 -19.29 -8.41
CA LEU A 74 3.29 -19.84 -9.40
C LEU A 74 3.95 -21.13 -8.92
N ARG A 75 4.42 -21.17 -7.67
CA ARG A 75 5.07 -22.36 -7.09
C ARG A 75 4.11 -23.53 -6.91
N ASP A 76 2.88 -23.27 -6.46
CA ASP A 76 1.91 -24.33 -6.15
C ASP A 76 1.19 -24.85 -7.41
N GLY A 77 1.32 -24.15 -8.55
CA GLY A 77 0.71 -24.49 -9.83
C GLY A 77 1.67 -25.04 -10.89
N ASP A 78 2.94 -25.23 -10.55
CA ASP A 78 3.99 -25.95 -11.30
C ASP A 78 4.38 -27.21 -10.51
#